data_AF-A0AAV6YPB5-F1
#
_entry.id   AF-A0AAV6YPB5-F1
#
_cell.length_a   1.000
_cell.length_b   1.000
_cell.length_c   1.000
_cell.angle_alpha   90.00
_cell.angle_beta   90.00
_cell.angle_gamma   90.00
#
_symmetry.space_group_name_H-M   'P 1'
#
loop_
_entity.id
_entity.type
_entity.pdbx_description
1 polymer ?
#
loop_
_entity_poly.entity_id
_entity_poly.type
_entity_poly.pdbx_seq_one_letter_code
_entity_poly.pdbx_strand_id
1 'polypeptide(L)'
;MSCNPSFGGIGKGHLMREVDALDGVCGRICDLSGVHYKVLNRRKGPAVWGLRAQIDRKLYKQNLQREILNTPGLTVTEGSVEDLILEPPDSSHPGKCQVSGVILADGSKILSNSVVLTNGTFLRGVVRVGTDHVPAGRWGEEPAVGLAQTLERLGFAVGRLKTGTPPRISKDSVDFSAVARHEADNPPTPFSFMNERVWIKPEEQLPCHLTYTTAAVERIIQENLHLSGHVKETSA
;
A
#
# COMPACT_ATOMS: atom_id res chain seq x y z
N MET A 1 -4.81 3.95 -0.03
CA MET A 1 -4.08 3.24 -1.11
C MET A 1 -3.24 4.24 -1.91
N SER A 2 -1.92 4.24 -1.74
CA SER A 2 -1.04 5.32 -2.25
C SER A 2 -0.55 5.12 -3.69
N CYS A 3 -0.54 3.89 -4.21
CA CYS A 3 -0.06 3.58 -5.55
C CYS A 3 -1.23 3.27 -6.52
N ASN A 4 -1.38 2.02 -6.95
CA ASN A 4 -2.45 1.56 -7.84
C ASN A 4 -3.78 1.42 -7.07
N PRO A 5 -4.94 1.90 -7.57
CA PRO A 5 -6.25 1.63 -6.96
C PRO A 5 -6.71 0.17 -7.21
N SER A 6 -5.89 -0.82 -6.87
CA SER A 6 -6.23 -2.23 -7.09
C SER A 6 -5.71 -3.15 -6.01
N PHE A 7 -6.44 -4.24 -5.76
CA PHE A 7 -6.00 -5.39 -4.97
C PHE A 7 -5.82 -6.63 -5.84
N GLY A 8 -5.03 -7.57 -5.33
CA GLY A 8 -4.77 -8.84 -6.00
C GLY A 8 -3.84 -8.75 -7.21
N GLY A 9 -4.00 -9.69 -8.14
CA GLY A 9 -3.05 -10.04 -9.20
C GLY A 9 -2.67 -11.53 -9.11
N ILE A 10 -1.75 -11.99 -9.96
CA ILE A 10 -1.38 -13.42 -10.02
C ILE A 10 -0.92 -13.93 -8.64
N GLY A 11 0.17 -13.39 -8.08
CA GLY A 11 0.63 -13.81 -6.74
C GLY A 11 -0.14 -13.14 -5.60
N LYS A 12 -0.41 -11.83 -5.72
CA LYS A 12 -1.09 -11.05 -4.68
C LYS A 12 -2.52 -11.54 -4.38
N GLY A 13 -3.21 -12.09 -5.38
CA GLY A 13 -4.54 -12.66 -5.20
C GLY A 13 -4.52 -13.86 -4.25
N HIS A 14 -3.52 -14.75 -4.38
CA HIS A 14 -3.33 -15.89 -3.49
C HIS A 14 -3.04 -15.43 -2.05
N LEU A 15 -2.06 -14.53 -1.88
CA LEU A 15 -1.71 -13.99 -0.57
C LEU A 15 -2.91 -13.33 0.14
N MET A 16 -3.76 -12.62 -0.61
CA MET A 16 -4.96 -12.04 -0.03
C MET A 16 -5.96 -13.11 0.44
N ARG A 17 -6.11 -14.22 -0.29
CA ARG A 17 -6.96 -15.32 0.16
C ARG A 17 -6.38 -16.03 1.37
N GLU A 18 -5.07 -16.21 1.44
CA GLU A 18 -4.41 -16.77 2.62
C GLU A 18 -4.62 -15.88 3.85
N VAL A 19 -4.47 -14.56 3.70
CA VAL A 19 -4.76 -13.60 4.77
C VAL A 19 -6.23 -13.69 5.20
N ASP A 20 -7.16 -13.77 4.25
CA ASP A 20 -8.59 -13.92 4.54
C ASP A 20 -8.92 -15.24 5.27
N ALA A 21 -8.27 -16.35 4.90
CA ALA A 21 -8.42 -17.63 5.57
C ALA A 21 -7.90 -17.60 7.03
N LEU A 22 -6.96 -16.70 7.34
CA LEU A 22 -6.49 -16.40 8.69
C LEU A 22 -7.30 -15.29 9.38
N ASP A 23 -8.52 -15.04 8.91
CA ASP A 23 -9.46 -14.02 9.40
C ASP A 23 -8.98 -12.56 9.23
N GLY A 24 -8.01 -12.34 8.34
CA GLY A 24 -7.56 -11.01 7.97
C GLY A 24 -8.62 -10.24 7.19
N VAL A 25 -8.73 -8.94 7.48
CA VAL A 25 -9.84 -8.09 6.99
C VAL A 25 -9.75 -7.72 5.51
N CYS A 26 -8.58 -7.86 4.86
CA CYS A 26 -8.34 -7.25 3.55
C CYS A 26 -9.22 -7.83 2.43
N GLY A 27 -9.52 -9.13 2.46
CA GLY A 27 -10.43 -9.78 1.51
C GLY A 27 -11.85 -9.26 1.64
N ARG A 28 -12.39 -9.27 2.86
CA ARG A 28 -13.73 -8.74 3.17
C ARG A 28 -13.90 -7.28 2.76
N ILE A 29 -12.94 -6.41 3.09
CA ILE A 29 -13.02 -4.99 2.77
C ILE A 29 -12.86 -4.73 1.26
N CYS A 30 -12.09 -5.56 0.56
CA CYS A 30 -12.01 -5.55 -0.90
C CYS A 30 -13.38 -5.86 -1.53
N ASP A 31 -14.09 -6.86 -1.03
CA ASP A 31 -15.43 -7.25 -1.51
C ASP A 31 -16.52 -6.23 -1.23
N LEU A 32 -16.29 -5.30 -0.29
CA LEU A 32 -17.17 -4.17 0.01
C LEU A 32 -16.81 -2.88 -0.73
N SER A 33 -15.68 -2.87 -1.47
CA SER A 33 -15.11 -1.63 -2.01
C SER A 33 -14.63 -1.73 -3.46
N GLY A 34 -14.66 -2.92 -4.06
CA GLY A 34 -14.22 -3.14 -5.43
C GLY A 34 -15.26 -2.71 -6.45
N VAL A 35 -14.80 -2.10 -7.53
CA VAL A 35 -15.66 -1.56 -8.60
C VAL A 35 -15.47 -2.28 -9.94
N HIS A 36 -14.52 -3.21 -10.01
CA HIS A 36 -14.22 -4.02 -11.19
C HIS A 36 -13.46 -5.26 -10.75
N TYR A 37 -13.95 -6.47 -11.04
CA TYR A 37 -13.34 -7.73 -10.65
C TYR A 37 -12.91 -8.55 -11.87
N LYS A 38 -11.75 -9.19 -11.78
CA LYS A 38 -11.20 -10.08 -12.80
C LYS A 38 -10.48 -11.27 -12.17
N VAL A 39 -10.65 -12.45 -12.78
CA VAL A 39 -9.76 -13.59 -12.56
C VAL A 39 -8.71 -13.64 -13.67
N LEU A 40 -7.48 -13.26 -13.35
CA LEU A 40 -6.36 -13.35 -14.27
C LEU A 40 -6.03 -14.83 -14.55
N ASN A 41 -5.57 -15.13 -15.76
CA ASN A 41 -5.25 -16.48 -16.22
C ASN A 41 -6.42 -17.48 -16.14
N ARG A 42 -7.68 -17.01 -16.22
CA ARG A 42 -8.87 -17.86 -16.11
C ARG A 42 -8.85 -19.10 -17.01
N ARG A 43 -8.27 -18.99 -18.22
CA ARG A 43 -8.16 -20.10 -19.20
C ARG A 43 -7.02 -21.10 -18.94
N LYS A 44 -6.11 -20.82 -18.01
CA LYS A 44 -4.88 -21.62 -17.77
C LYS A 44 -5.02 -22.59 -16.58
N GLY A 45 -6.23 -22.77 -16.06
CA GLY A 45 -6.53 -23.68 -14.96
C GLY A 45 -6.43 -23.03 -13.57
N PRO A 46 -7.13 -23.59 -12.55
CA PRO A 46 -7.31 -22.95 -11.24
C PRO A 46 -6.02 -22.65 -10.48
N ALA A 47 -4.99 -23.49 -10.64
CA ALA A 47 -3.72 -23.35 -9.92
C ALA A 47 -2.95 -22.06 -10.23
N VAL A 48 -3.27 -21.37 -11.33
CA VAL A 48 -2.59 -20.14 -11.75
C VAL A 48 -3.54 -18.93 -11.81
N TRP A 49 -4.75 -19.08 -11.27
CA TRP A 49 -5.75 -18.01 -11.23
C TRP A 49 -5.32 -16.89 -10.29
N GLY A 50 -5.32 -15.66 -10.78
CA GLY A 50 -5.03 -14.48 -9.96
C GLY A 50 -6.26 -13.62 -9.76
N LEU A 51 -6.90 -13.67 -8.60
CA LEU A 51 -7.99 -12.73 -8.28
C LEU A 51 -7.45 -11.30 -8.28
N ARG A 52 -8.15 -10.38 -8.95
CA ARG A 52 -7.79 -8.97 -9.04
C ARG A 52 -9.05 -8.12 -9.00
N ALA A 53 -9.01 -7.01 -8.25
CA ALA A 53 -10.05 -5.99 -8.27
C ALA A 53 -9.48 -4.59 -8.41
N GLN A 54 -10.17 -3.70 -9.13
CA GLN A 54 -10.02 -2.25 -8.96
C GLN A 54 -10.89 -1.80 -7.81
N ILE A 55 -10.42 -0.81 -7.07
CA ILE A 55 -10.95 -0.45 -5.76
C ILE A 55 -11.30 1.03 -5.75
N ASP A 56 -12.50 1.35 -5.29
CA ASP A 56 -12.80 2.71 -4.90
C ASP A 56 -12.00 3.06 -3.64
N ARG A 57 -11.08 4.01 -3.76
CA ARG A 57 -10.18 4.39 -2.66
C ARG A 57 -10.91 4.97 -1.47
N LYS A 58 -11.99 5.72 -1.71
CA LYS A 58 -12.77 6.38 -0.65
C LYS A 58 -13.57 5.32 0.09
N LEU A 59 -14.26 4.44 -0.64
CA LEU A 59 -15.04 3.36 -0.06
C LEU A 59 -14.15 2.39 0.73
N TYR A 60 -13.00 2.00 0.18
CA TYR A 60 -12.04 1.15 0.88
C TYR A 60 -11.51 1.80 2.16
N LYS A 61 -11.15 3.10 2.10
CA LYS A 61 -10.72 3.83 3.31
C LYS A 61 -11.82 3.83 4.37
N GLN A 62 -13.05 4.15 3.98
CA GLN A 62 -14.20 4.23 4.90
C GLN A 62 -14.51 2.88 5.55
N ASN A 63 -14.59 1.81 4.75
CA ASN A 63 -14.87 0.47 5.27
C ASN A 63 -13.75 -0.05 6.16
N LEU A 64 -12.48 0.15 5.77
CA LEU A 64 -11.35 -0.26 6.60
C LEU A 64 -11.28 0.52 7.92
N GLN A 65 -11.52 1.83 7.90
CA GLN A 65 -11.58 2.65 9.12
C GLN A 65 -12.72 2.19 10.03
N ARG A 66 -13.89 1.87 9.46
CA ARG A 66 -15.01 1.32 10.23
C ARG A 66 -14.63 -0.02 10.89
N GLU A 67 -14.00 -0.93 10.16
CA GLU A 67 -13.56 -2.22 10.71
C GLU A 67 -12.58 -2.03 11.88
N ILE A 68 -11.55 -1.20 11.68
CA ILE A 68 -10.51 -0.92 12.68
C ILE A 68 -11.13 -0.28 13.94
N LEU A 69 -11.93 0.78 13.78
CA LEU A 69 -12.49 1.52 14.92
C LEU A 69 -13.53 0.72 15.72
N ASN A 70 -14.06 -0.38 15.17
CA ASN A 70 -15.01 -1.25 15.86
C ASN A 70 -14.39 -2.59 16.29
N THR A 71 -13.08 -2.79 16.11
CA THR A 71 -12.40 -4.02 16.53
C THR A 71 -12.31 -4.07 18.06
N PRO A 72 -12.89 -5.10 18.73
CA PRO A 72 -12.83 -5.20 20.19
C PRO A 72 -11.39 -5.30 20.71
N GLY A 73 -11.08 -4.54 21.76
CA GLY A 73 -9.75 -4.51 22.36
C GLY A 73 -8.70 -3.69 21.60
N LEU A 74 -9.08 -3.00 20.50
CA LEU A 74 -8.20 -2.11 19.76
C LEU A 74 -8.49 -0.64 20.10
N THR A 75 -7.49 0.07 20.60
CA THR A 75 -7.53 1.52 20.79
C THR A 75 -6.75 2.19 19.66
N VAL A 76 -7.37 3.18 19.01
CA VAL A 76 -6.73 3.95 17.94
C VAL A 76 -6.39 5.34 18.45
N THR A 77 -5.10 5.68 18.39
CA THR A 77 -4.58 7.00 18.76
C THR A 77 -3.91 7.62 17.54
N GLU A 78 -4.27 8.85 17.23
CA GLU A 78 -3.60 9.64 16.19
C GLU A 78 -2.36 10.32 16.81
N GLY A 79 -1.19 10.04 16.25
CA GLY A 79 0.08 10.64 16.67
C GLY A 79 1.26 10.08 15.88
N SER A 80 2.29 10.90 15.67
CA SER A 80 3.56 10.43 15.09
C SER A 80 4.40 9.79 16.19
N VAL A 81 4.87 8.56 15.98
CA VAL A 81 5.83 7.91 16.87
C VAL A 81 7.24 8.36 16.49
N GLU A 82 7.92 9.02 17.43
CA GLU A 82 9.26 9.57 17.21
C GLU A 82 10.37 8.80 17.94
N ASP A 83 10.05 8.02 18.99
CA ASP A 83 11.06 7.18 19.66
C ASP A 83 10.43 5.92 20.28
N LEU A 84 11.28 4.98 20.69
CA LEU A 84 10.94 3.80 21.46
C LEU A 84 11.35 4.01 22.92
N ILE A 85 10.52 3.51 23.84
CA ILE A 85 10.91 3.40 25.25
C ILE A 85 11.65 2.08 25.40
N LEU A 86 12.90 2.17 25.86
CA LEU A 86 13.82 1.05 25.93
C LEU A 86 14.31 0.87 27.36
N GLU A 87 14.21 -0.34 27.86
CA GLU A 87 14.69 -0.78 29.16
C GLU A 87 15.98 -1.59 29.01
N PRO A 88 16.80 -1.66 30.07
CA PRO A 88 17.97 -2.53 30.09
C PRO A 88 17.60 -3.97 29.70
N PRO A 89 18.55 -4.73 29.12
CA PRO A 89 18.29 -6.10 28.75
C PRO A 89 17.93 -6.93 29.97
N ASP A 90 16.89 -7.76 29.84
CA ASP A 90 16.49 -8.75 30.82
C ASP A 90 17.34 -10.01 30.64
N SER A 91 17.90 -10.56 31.72
CA SER A 91 18.66 -11.81 31.67
C SER A 91 17.82 -13.01 31.22
N SER A 92 16.49 -12.91 31.31
CA SER A 92 15.54 -13.92 30.82
C SER A 92 15.30 -13.87 29.31
N HIS A 93 15.67 -12.77 28.63
CA HIS A 93 15.42 -12.55 27.21
C HIS A 93 16.67 -12.08 26.44
N PRO A 94 17.11 -12.81 25.40
CA PRO A 94 18.27 -12.40 24.62
C PRO A 94 18.01 -11.08 23.89
N GLY A 95 18.92 -10.11 24.00
CA GLY A 95 18.80 -8.83 23.31
C GLY A 95 19.72 -7.75 23.90
N LYS A 96 19.77 -6.59 23.24
CA LYS A 96 20.50 -5.41 23.75
C LYS A 96 19.68 -4.59 24.74
N CYS A 97 18.36 -4.66 24.63
CA CYS A 97 17.39 -3.90 25.42
C CYS A 97 16.00 -4.53 25.24
N GLN A 98 15.10 -4.24 26.17
CA GLN A 98 13.68 -4.60 26.06
C GLN A 98 12.88 -3.36 25.65
N VAL A 99 11.91 -3.50 24.74
CA VAL A 99 10.98 -2.41 24.42
C VAL A 99 9.85 -2.39 25.45
N SER A 100 9.54 -1.21 25.98
CA SER A 100 8.42 -1.02 26.93
C SER A 100 7.41 0.03 26.47
N GLY A 101 7.52 0.52 25.24
CA GLY A 101 6.52 1.40 24.63
C GLY A 101 7.07 2.31 23.54
N VAL A 102 6.32 3.37 23.25
CA VAL A 102 6.64 4.39 22.25
C VAL A 102 6.51 5.81 22.82
N ILE A 103 7.26 6.74 22.25
CA ILE A 103 7.18 8.18 22.52
C ILE A 103 6.62 8.87 21.27
N LEU A 104 5.58 9.66 21.46
CA LEU A 104 4.95 10.44 20.40
C LEU A 104 5.66 11.79 20.19
N ALA A 105 5.38 12.45 19.07
CA ALA A 105 5.96 13.75 18.72
C ALA A 105 5.62 14.88 19.72
N ASP A 106 4.50 14.77 20.44
CA ASP A 106 4.10 15.71 21.49
C ASP A 106 4.79 15.40 22.86
N GLY A 107 5.63 14.37 22.91
CA GLY A 107 6.29 13.88 24.12
C GLY A 107 5.47 12.89 24.95
N SER A 108 4.22 12.60 24.56
CA SER A 108 3.37 11.61 25.22
C SER A 108 3.98 10.21 25.13
N LYS A 109 3.82 9.43 26.21
CA LYS A 109 4.35 8.06 26.30
C LYS A 109 3.20 7.05 26.29
N ILE A 110 3.31 6.04 25.45
CA ILE A 110 2.37 4.90 25.41
C ILE A 110 3.15 3.65 25.74
N LEU A 111 2.86 3.04 26.89
CA LEU A 111 3.52 1.82 27.35
C LEU A 111 2.94 0.59 26.66
N SER A 112 3.80 -0.36 26.30
CA SER A 112 3.40 -1.65 25.75
C SER A 112 4.46 -2.71 25.96
N ASN A 113 4.05 -3.97 26.06
CA ASN A 113 4.99 -5.10 26.18
C ASN A 113 5.62 -5.49 24.83
N SER A 114 5.07 -4.97 23.73
CA SER A 114 5.51 -5.28 22.36
C SER A 114 5.15 -4.14 21.43
N VAL A 115 5.95 -3.95 20.39
CA VAL A 115 5.76 -2.90 19.37
C VAL A 115 5.95 -3.52 17.99
N VAL A 116 4.98 -3.30 17.10
CA VAL A 116 5.05 -3.72 15.69
C VAL A 116 5.18 -2.47 14.82
N LEU A 117 6.31 -2.34 14.11
CA LEU A 117 6.58 -1.19 13.25
C LEU A 117 6.05 -1.43 11.83
N THR A 118 5.10 -0.60 11.40
CA THR A 118 4.48 -0.66 10.05
C THR A 118 4.54 0.71 9.34
N ASN A 119 5.70 1.37 9.44
CA ASN A 119 5.97 2.74 8.99
C ASN A 119 5.83 2.99 7.47
N GLY A 120 5.69 1.96 6.64
CA GLY A 120 5.50 2.10 5.19
C GLY A 120 6.61 2.92 4.52
N THR A 121 6.23 4.00 3.83
CA THR A 121 7.18 4.86 3.10
C THR A 121 7.64 6.08 3.90
N PHE A 122 7.30 6.16 5.19
CA PHE A 122 7.49 7.38 6.00
C PHE A 122 8.88 7.51 6.61
N LEU A 123 9.53 6.39 6.97
CA LEU A 123 10.82 6.41 7.65
C LEU A 123 11.90 7.08 6.78
N ARG A 124 12.32 8.30 7.15
CA ARG A 124 13.20 9.18 6.35
C ARG A 124 12.81 9.24 4.86
N GLY A 125 11.49 9.28 4.63
CA GLY A 125 10.89 9.36 3.31
C GLY A 125 11.35 10.60 2.56
N VAL A 126 11.60 10.45 1.27
CA VAL A 126 11.92 11.56 0.36
C VAL A 126 11.16 11.34 -0.94
N VAL A 127 10.32 12.30 -1.29
CA VAL A 127 9.64 12.34 -2.58
C VAL A 127 10.55 13.03 -3.59
N ARG A 128 10.60 12.50 -4.82
CA ARG A 128 11.41 13.03 -5.91
C ARG A 128 10.56 13.24 -7.16
N VAL A 129 10.67 14.43 -7.77
CA VAL A 129 10.01 14.78 -9.03
C VAL A 129 11.05 15.46 -9.91
N GLY A 130 11.50 14.78 -10.96
CA GLY A 130 12.65 15.23 -11.75
C GLY A 130 13.89 15.40 -10.86
N THR A 131 14.45 16.60 -10.87
CA THR A 131 15.58 17.03 -10.05
C THR A 131 15.19 17.46 -8.63
N ASP A 132 13.91 17.75 -8.41
CA ASP A 132 13.41 18.24 -7.13
C ASP A 132 13.24 17.08 -6.15
N HIS A 133 13.53 17.37 -4.88
CA HIS A 133 13.35 16.43 -3.79
C HIS A 133 12.82 17.13 -2.54
N VAL A 134 11.86 16.50 -1.88
CA VAL A 134 11.20 17.03 -0.69
C VAL A 134 11.15 15.91 0.37
N PRO A 135 11.58 16.17 1.62
CA PRO A 135 11.36 15.26 2.73
C PRO A 135 9.86 15.01 2.91
N ALA A 136 9.42 13.77 2.73
CA ALA A 136 8.01 13.41 2.76
C ALA A 136 7.85 11.88 2.72
N GLY A 137 6.95 11.34 3.53
CA GLY A 137 6.58 9.93 3.48
C GLY A 137 5.67 9.61 2.28
N ARG A 138 4.77 10.55 1.98
CA ARG A 138 3.89 10.58 0.80
C ARG A 138 3.71 12.03 0.38
N TRP A 139 3.22 12.28 -0.83
CA TRP A 139 3.03 13.66 -1.32
C TRP A 139 2.19 14.50 -0.34
N GLY A 140 2.80 15.53 0.26
CA GLY A 140 2.16 16.40 1.25
C GLY A 140 2.06 15.83 2.67
N GLU A 141 2.70 14.70 2.97
CA GLU A 141 2.72 14.08 4.30
C GLU A 141 4.16 14.01 4.83
N GLU A 142 4.40 14.56 6.01
CA GLU A 142 5.72 14.64 6.65
C GLU A 142 6.38 13.25 6.86
N PRO A 143 7.72 13.15 6.79
CA PRO A 143 8.42 11.90 7.06
C PRO A 143 8.59 11.65 8.58
N ALA A 144 8.76 10.39 8.96
CA ALA A 144 9.17 10.02 10.32
C ALA A 144 10.70 9.98 10.40
N VAL A 145 11.29 10.84 11.25
CA VAL A 145 12.75 11.00 11.35
C VAL A 145 13.29 10.46 12.67
N GLY A 146 12.66 10.75 13.81
CA GLY A 146 13.16 10.33 15.12
C GLY A 146 13.29 8.81 15.23
N LEU A 147 12.23 8.10 14.83
CA LEU A 147 12.20 6.64 14.90
C LEU A 147 13.32 5.98 14.07
N ALA A 148 13.72 6.60 12.96
CA ALA A 148 14.81 6.10 12.13
C ALA A 148 16.15 6.18 12.87
N GLN A 149 16.41 7.31 13.54
CA GLN A 149 17.61 7.52 14.34
C GLN A 149 17.68 6.54 15.51
N THR A 150 16.53 6.18 16.10
CA THR A 150 16.45 5.17 17.15
C THR A 150 16.85 3.78 16.66
N LEU A 151 16.37 3.36 15.47
CA LEU A 151 16.76 2.09 14.88
C LEU A 151 18.26 2.04 14.55
N GLU A 152 18.82 3.13 14.04
CA GLU A 152 20.27 3.27 13.80
C GLU A 152 21.07 3.18 15.11
N ARG A 153 20.63 3.86 16.18
CA ARG A 153 21.25 3.80 17.52
C ARG A 153 21.24 2.40 18.12
N LEU A 154 20.21 1.61 17.85
CA LEU A 154 20.12 0.20 18.26
C LEU A 154 21.04 -0.73 17.45
N GLY A 155 21.61 -0.23 16.36
CA GLY A 155 22.51 -0.94 15.47
C GLY A 155 21.80 -1.79 14.42
N PHE A 156 20.55 -1.46 14.06
CA PHE A 156 19.90 -2.08 12.91
C PHE A 156 20.52 -1.57 11.61
N ALA A 157 20.69 -2.48 10.64
CA ALA A 157 21.07 -2.10 9.29
C ALA A 157 19.88 -1.40 8.61
N VAL A 158 20.09 -0.17 8.14
CA VAL A 158 19.06 0.63 7.45
C VAL A 158 19.48 0.85 6.01
N GLY A 159 18.61 0.43 5.08
CA GLY A 159 18.78 0.66 3.64
C GLY A 159 17.74 1.64 3.08
N ARG A 160 17.94 2.08 1.84
CA ARG A 160 16.96 2.90 1.11
C ARG A 160 16.39 2.14 -0.07
N LEU A 161 15.06 2.05 -0.10
CA LEU A 161 14.32 1.56 -1.26
C LEU A 161 13.63 2.72 -1.97
N LYS A 162 13.57 2.66 -3.30
CA LYS A 162 12.87 3.64 -4.13
C LYS A 162 11.75 2.97 -4.90
N THR A 163 10.57 3.57 -4.88
CA THR A 163 9.43 3.16 -5.68
C THR A 163 8.86 4.37 -6.43
N GLY A 164 8.25 4.13 -7.59
CA GLY A 164 7.60 5.16 -8.41
C GLY A 164 6.08 5.03 -8.35
N THR A 165 5.37 6.11 -8.66
CA THR A 165 3.93 6.10 -8.85
C THR A 165 3.58 6.94 -10.07
N PRO A 166 2.62 6.51 -10.91
CA PRO A 166 2.25 7.28 -12.10
C PRO A 166 1.56 8.60 -11.72
N PRO A 167 1.57 9.61 -12.61
CA PRO A 167 0.74 10.80 -12.46
C PRO A 167 -0.74 10.43 -12.48
N ARG A 168 -1.58 11.31 -11.91
CA ARG A 168 -3.04 11.16 -11.90
C ARG A 168 -3.58 12.15 -12.91
N ILE A 169 -4.40 11.68 -13.84
CA ILE A 169 -4.96 12.48 -14.91
C ILE A 169 -6.45 12.75 -14.66
N SER A 170 -6.95 13.88 -15.14
CA SER A 170 -8.38 14.16 -15.11
C SER A 170 -9.12 13.20 -16.04
N LYS A 171 -10.28 12.70 -15.61
CA LYS A 171 -11.11 11.81 -16.44
C LYS A 171 -11.59 12.55 -17.70
N ASP A 172 -11.99 13.80 -17.54
CA ASP A 172 -12.63 14.58 -18.61
C ASP A 172 -11.63 15.03 -19.69
N SER A 173 -10.32 14.90 -19.42
CA SER A 173 -9.27 15.17 -20.41
C SER A 173 -8.88 13.95 -21.24
N VAL A 174 -9.59 12.81 -21.10
CA VAL A 174 -9.28 11.56 -21.81
C VAL A 174 -10.31 11.31 -22.91
N ASP A 175 -9.85 11.14 -24.15
CA ASP A 175 -10.68 10.63 -25.23
C ASP A 175 -10.83 9.11 -25.09
N PHE A 176 -11.96 8.69 -24.52
CA PHE A 176 -12.27 7.27 -24.33
C PHE A 176 -12.65 6.54 -25.62
N SER A 177 -12.94 7.26 -26.72
CA SER A 177 -13.25 6.63 -28.01
C SER A 177 -12.02 6.03 -28.68
N ALA A 178 -10.83 6.56 -28.35
CA ALA A 178 -9.55 6.15 -28.92
C ALA A 178 -8.85 5.02 -28.13
N VAL A 179 -9.46 4.47 -27.09
CA VAL A 179 -8.84 3.45 -26.21
C VAL A 179 -9.72 2.22 -26.06
N ALA A 180 -9.08 1.05 -25.92
CA ALA A 180 -9.79 -0.21 -25.85
C ALA A 180 -10.46 -0.38 -24.48
N ARG A 181 -11.79 -0.50 -24.48
CA ARG A 181 -12.58 -0.78 -23.29
C ARG A 181 -12.41 -2.24 -22.87
N HIS A 182 -12.17 -2.47 -21.58
CA HIS A 182 -11.92 -3.79 -21.00
C HIS A 182 -12.90 -4.04 -19.85
N GLU A 183 -13.84 -4.96 -20.08
CA GLU A 183 -14.93 -5.29 -19.15
C GLU A 183 -14.46 -6.15 -17.98
N ALA A 184 -15.18 -6.03 -16.86
CA ALA A 184 -15.03 -6.90 -15.70
C ALA A 184 -15.55 -8.33 -15.99
N ASP A 185 -15.33 -9.25 -15.08
CA ASP A 185 -15.95 -10.58 -15.13
C ASP A 185 -17.41 -10.50 -14.66
N ASN A 186 -18.29 -11.26 -15.31
CA ASN A 186 -19.70 -11.40 -14.93
C ASN A 186 -20.06 -12.90 -14.83
N PRO A 187 -20.37 -13.42 -13.62
CA PRO A 187 -20.39 -12.72 -12.34
C PRO A 187 -18.97 -12.41 -11.78
N PRO A 188 -18.82 -11.37 -10.94
CA PRO A 188 -17.57 -11.11 -10.22
C PRO A 188 -17.27 -12.24 -9.21
N THR A 189 -15.99 -12.51 -8.98
CA THR A 189 -15.53 -13.49 -7.99
C THR A 189 -15.08 -12.76 -6.72
N PRO A 190 -15.71 -13.02 -5.55
CA PRO A 190 -15.27 -12.47 -4.27
C PRO A 190 -13.85 -12.90 -3.91
N PHE A 191 -13.15 -12.06 -3.14
CA PHE A 191 -11.87 -12.40 -2.54
C PHE A 191 -12.05 -13.23 -1.27
N SER A 192 -13.00 -12.85 -0.42
CA SER A 192 -13.22 -13.50 0.85
C SER A 192 -13.93 -14.83 0.69
N PHE A 193 -13.50 -15.85 1.45
CA PHE A 193 -14.20 -17.13 1.54
C PHE A 193 -15.55 -17.01 2.25
N MET A 194 -15.75 -15.95 3.04
CA MET A 194 -16.98 -15.72 3.81
C MET A 194 -18.10 -15.07 2.98
N ASN A 195 -17.78 -14.56 1.79
CA ASN A 195 -18.73 -13.86 0.93
C ASN A 195 -19.11 -14.72 -0.27
N GLU A 196 -20.41 -14.91 -0.49
CA GLU A 196 -20.91 -15.51 -1.74
C GLU A 196 -20.94 -14.51 -2.90
N ARG A 197 -21.00 -13.21 -2.60
CA ARG A 197 -21.14 -12.11 -3.57
C ARG A 197 -20.35 -10.88 -3.12
N VAL A 198 -20.00 -10.03 -4.07
CA VAL A 198 -19.45 -8.69 -3.80
C VAL A 198 -20.57 -7.65 -3.70
N TRP A 199 -20.27 -6.47 -3.16
CA TRP A 199 -21.28 -5.43 -2.91
C TRP A 199 -21.93 -4.84 -4.18
N ILE A 200 -21.17 -4.78 -5.27
CA ILE A 200 -21.58 -4.16 -6.54
C ILE A 200 -22.28 -5.18 -7.44
N LYS A 201 -23.34 -4.78 -8.14
CA LYS A 201 -23.99 -5.66 -9.11
C LYS A 201 -23.10 -5.89 -10.33
N PRO A 202 -23.16 -7.05 -10.99
CA PRO A 202 -22.32 -7.34 -12.15
C PRO A 202 -22.38 -6.27 -13.26
N GLU A 203 -23.56 -5.73 -13.53
CA GLU A 203 -23.84 -4.70 -14.54
C GLU A 203 -23.42 -3.28 -14.12
N GLU A 204 -23.19 -3.04 -12.83
CA GLU A 204 -22.75 -1.75 -12.30
C GLU A 204 -21.21 -1.64 -12.22
N GLN A 205 -20.48 -2.73 -12.47
CA GLN A 205 -19.02 -2.73 -12.51
C GLN A 205 -18.48 -1.76 -13.56
N LEU A 206 -17.44 -1.01 -13.18
CA LEU A 206 -16.80 -0.03 -14.05
C LEU A 206 -15.83 -0.71 -15.03
N PRO A 207 -15.78 -0.31 -16.31
CA PRO A 207 -14.77 -0.80 -17.23
C PRO A 207 -13.39 -0.20 -16.92
N CYS A 208 -12.34 -0.92 -17.27
CA CYS A 208 -11.00 -0.36 -17.43
C CYS A 208 -10.74 0.00 -18.89
N HIS A 209 -9.74 0.83 -19.17
CA HIS A 209 -9.36 1.20 -20.53
C HIS A 209 -7.88 0.91 -20.76
N LEU A 210 -7.56 0.36 -21.93
CA LEU A 210 -6.23 -0.04 -22.33
C LEU A 210 -5.75 0.84 -23.50
N THR A 211 -4.52 1.32 -23.38
CA THR A 211 -3.82 2.08 -24.41
C THR A 211 -2.34 1.74 -24.37
N TYR A 212 -1.58 2.22 -25.36
CA TYR A 212 -0.18 1.88 -25.56
C TYR A 212 0.66 3.14 -25.78
N THR A 213 1.89 3.10 -25.31
CA THR A 213 2.89 4.12 -25.65
C THR A 213 3.28 4.00 -27.12
N THR A 214 3.71 5.11 -27.71
CA THR A 214 4.22 5.16 -29.09
C THR A 214 5.71 5.52 -29.09
N ALA A 215 6.38 5.39 -30.23
CA ALA A 215 7.76 5.84 -30.42
C ALA A 215 7.95 7.35 -30.11
N ALA A 216 6.88 8.16 -30.18
CA ALA A 216 6.94 9.55 -29.75
C ALA A 216 7.14 9.70 -28.23
N VAL A 217 6.45 8.87 -27.44
CA VAL A 217 6.63 8.84 -25.97
C VAL A 217 8.04 8.39 -25.61
N GLU A 218 8.56 7.39 -26.31
CA GLU A 218 9.93 6.91 -26.10
C GLU A 218 10.96 8.01 -26.34
N ARG A 219 10.86 8.77 -27.45
CA ARG A 219 11.74 9.91 -27.72
C ARG A 219 11.73 10.94 -26.59
N ILE A 220 10.54 11.32 -26.11
CA ILE A 220 10.39 12.26 -24.98
C ILE A 220 11.12 11.72 -23.74
N ILE A 221 10.97 10.43 -23.43
CA ILE A 221 11.65 9.82 -22.27
C ILE A 221 13.18 9.86 -22.45
N GLN A 222 13.70 9.51 -23.63
CA GLN A 222 15.14 9.50 -23.90
C GLN A 222 15.75 10.89 -23.81
N GLU A 223 15.10 11.89 -24.41
CA GLU A 223 15.55 13.29 -24.36
C GLU A 223 15.60 13.83 -22.92
N ASN A 224 14.71 13.35 -22.04
CA ASN A 224 14.59 13.84 -20.66
C ASN A 224 15.18 12.89 -19.60
N LEU A 225 15.88 11.82 -20.01
CA LEU A 225 16.38 10.81 -19.07
C LEU A 225 17.36 11.40 -18.04
N HIS A 226 18.12 12.41 -18.45
CA HIS A 226 19.06 13.17 -17.61
C HIS A 226 18.39 13.92 -16.45
N LEU A 227 17.09 14.21 -16.54
CA LEU A 227 16.30 14.82 -15.47
C LEU A 227 15.74 13.78 -14.50
N SER A 228 15.80 12.50 -14.85
CA SER A 228 15.30 11.42 -14.00
C SER A 228 16.44 10.87 -13.15
N GLY A 229 16.33 11.07 -11.83
CA GLY A 229 17.17 10.38 -10.86
C GLY A 229 16.79 8.90 -10.69
N HIS A 230 16.49 8.17 -11.77
CA HIS A 230 16.25 6.72 -11.71
C HIS A 230 17.47 6.01 -11.11
N VAL A 231 17.19 4.95 -10.36
CA VAL A 231 18.03 4.28 -9.36
C VAL A 231 19.52 4.25 -9.75
N LYS A 232 20.31 5.15 -9.17
CA LYS A 232 21.68 4.79 -8.79
C LYS A 232 21.54 4.03 -7.48
N GLU A 233 21.95 2.78 -7.47
CA GLU A 233 22.17 2.07 -6.21
C GLU A 233 23.05 2.98 -5.35
N THR A 234 22.56 3.36 -4.18
CA THR A 234 23.39 4.09 -3.23
C THR A 234 24.25 3.01 -2.58
N SER A 235 25.30 2.59 -3.28
CA SER A 235 26.41 1.89 -2.65
C SER A 235 26.94 2.83 -1.57
N ALA A 236 27.07 2.29 -0.36
CA ALA A 236 27.55 2.99 0.82
C ALA A 236 28.89 3.72 0.58
#